data_AF-A0A929RPF7-F1
#
_entry.id   AF-A0A929RPF7-F1
#
_cell.length_a   1.000
_cell.length_b   1.000
_cell.length_c   1.000
_cell.angle_alpha   90.00
_cell.angle_beta   90.00
_cell.angle_gamma   90.00
#
_symmetry.space_group_name_H-M   'P 1'
#
loop_
_entity.id
_entity.type
_entity.pdbx_description
1 polymer ?
#
loop_
_entity_poly.entity_id
_entity_poly.type
_entity_poly.pdbx_seq_one_letter_code
_entity_poly.pdbx_strand_id
1 'polypeptide(L)'
;MDLIEQYTRLGWLVEEQEVPVYDPYLDVFTNRPYQSLLKPGTVVYFKGRKHFFCAEFSLPLLEGSWVDEEGSCRATAEFLFYVLNEDEAITLVNI
;
A
#
# COMPACT_ATOMS: atom_id res chain seq x y z
N MET A 1 -13.56 -4.98 -24.63
CA MET A 1 -12.55 -4.59 -23.65
C MET A 1 -11.30 -5.37 -23.96
N ASP A 2 -10.25 -4.69 -24.44
CA ASP A 2 -8.97 -5.34 -24.73
C ASP A 2 -8.18 -5.65 -23.45
N LEU A 3 -7.05 -6.35 -23.57
CA LEU A 3 -6.21 -6.75 -22.43
C LEU A 3 -5.63 -5.54 -21.67
N ILE A 4 -5.34 -4.44 -22.36
CA ILE A 4 -4.76 -3.23 -21.77
C ILE A 4 -5.82 -2.50 -20.93
N GLU A 5 -7.04 -2.42 -21.44
CA GLU A 5 -8.18 -1.84 -20.74
C GLU A 5 -8.55 -2.67 -19.50
N GLN A 6 -8.49 -4.01 -19.59
CA GLN A 6 -8.67 -4.90 -18.45
C GLN A 6 -7.58 -4.71 -17.39
N TYR A 7 -6.32 -4.66 -17.82
CA TYR A 7 -5.18 -4.45 -16.93
C TYR A 7 -5.28 -3.11 -16.19
N THR A 8 -5.60 -2.03 -16.91
CA THR A 8 -5.80 -0.69 -16.33
C THR A 8 -6.92 -0.70 -15.29
N ARG A 9 -8.05 -1.31 -15.63
CA ARG A 9 -9.19 -1.42 -14.71
C ARG A 9 -8.85 -2.21 -13.44
N LEU A 10 -8.11 -3.31 -13.58
CA LEU A 10 -7.65 -4.08 -12.42
C LEU A 10 -6.70 -3.26 -11.55
N GLY A 11 -5.83 -2.45 -12.17
CA GLY A 11 -4.98 -1.50 -11.46
C GLY A 11 -5.78 -0.55 -10.57
N TRP A 12 -6.81 0.08 -11.13
CA TRP A 12 -7.69 0.98 -10.36
C TRP A 12 -8.43 0.28 -9.24
N LEU A 13 -8.93 -0.94 -9.46
CA LEU A 13 -9.61 -1.70 -8.41
C LEU A 13 -8.68 -2.03 -7.24
N VAL A 14 -7.39 -2.27 -7.49
CA VAL A 14 -6.38 -2.48 -6.45
C VAL A 14 -6.09 -1.18 -5.70
N GLU A 15 -6.02 -0.05 -6.41
CA GLU A 15 -5.80 1.29 -5.83
C GLU A 15 -6.97 1.74 -4.95
N GLU A 16 -8.20 1.45 -5.35
CA GLU A 16 -9.44 1.79 -4.65
C GLU A 16 -9.76 0.84 -3.48
N GLN A 17 -9.03 -0.27 -3.35
CA GLN A 17 -9.27 -1.23 -2.28
C GLN A 17 -9.05 -0.58 -0.91
N GLU A 18 -10.06 -0.66 -0.06
CA GLU A 18 -10.02 -0.14 1.30
C GLU A 18 -9.17 -1.05 2.19
N VAL A 19 -8.26 -0.44 2.95
CA VAL A 19 -7.41 -1.10 3.95
C VAL A 19 -7.58 -0.45 5.33
N PRO A 20 -7.50 -1.23 6.43
CA PRO A 20 -7.56 -0.68 7.78
C PRO A 20 -6.28 0.09 8.10
N VAL A 21 -6.45 1.35 8.52
CA VAL A 21 -5.35 2.25 8.85
C VAL A 21 -5.57 2.88 10.23
N TYR A 22 -4.56 2.80 11.08
CA TYR A 22 -4.45 3.54 12.33
C TYR A 22 -3.59 4.79 12.13
N ASP A 23 -4.10 5.93 12.56
CA ASP A 23 -3.39 7.22 12.55
C ASP A 23 -3.02 7.63 13.99
N PRO A 24 -1.75 7.48 14.41
CA PRO A 24 -1.33 7.77 15.78
C PRO A 24 -1.44 9.24 16.17
N TYR A 25 -1.45 10.17 15.19
CA TYR A 25 -1.55 11.59 15.47
C TYR A 25 -2.97 12.02 15.86
N LEU A 26 -3.96 11.31 15.32
CA LEU A 26 -5.38 11.56 15.55
C LEU A 26 -6.02 10.52 16.48
N ASP A 27 -5.28 9.48 16.85
CA ASP A 27 -5.72 8.32 17.64
C ASP A 27 -7.02 7.68 17.09
N VAL A 28 -7.04 7.41 15.78
CA VAL A 28 -8.23 6.94 15.08
C VAL A 28 -7.94 5.80 14.13
N PHE A 29 -8.87 4.85 14.06
CA PHE A 29 -8.90 3.79 13.05
C PHE A 29 -9.87 4.18 11.93
N THR A 30 -9.38 4.13 10.69
CA THR A 30 -10.16 4.43 9.49
C THR A 30 -9.84 3.42 8.41
N ASN A 31 -10.83 3.02 7.63
CA ASN A 31 -10.55 2.40 6.33
C ASN A 31 -10.17 3.53 5.35
N ARG A 32 -9.09 3.33 4.60
CA ARG A 32 -8.65 4.26 3.57
C ARG A 32 -8.39 3.51 2.26
N PRO A 33 -8.60 4.14 1.10
CA PRO A 33 -8.25 3.53 -0.17
C PRO A 33 -6.73 3.36 -0.23
N TYR A 34 -6.27 2.21 -0.72
CA TYR A 34 -4.87 1.82 -0.67
C TYR A 34 -3.95 2.82 -1.37
N GLN A 35 -4.40 3.42 -2.47
CA GLN A 35 -3.68 4.49 -3.18
C GLN A 35 -3.26 5.66 -2.28
N SER A 36 -3.98 5.93 -1.19
CA SER A 36 -3.60 6.99 -0.24
C SER A 36 -2.24 6.73 0.41
N LEU A 37 -1.79 5.47 0.47
CA LEU A 37 -0.50 5.07 1.03
C LEU A 37 0.62 5.05 -0.04
N LEU A 38 0.27 5.08 -1.32
CA LEU A 38 1.21 4.89 -2.45
C LEU A 38 1.89 6.20 -2.89
N LYS A 39 2.39 6.96 -1.92
CA LYS A 39 3.19 8.17 -2.17
C LYS A 39 4.67 7.88 -1.86
N PRO A 40 5.61 8.14 -2.78
CA PRO A 40 7.03 7.89 -2.52
C PRO A 40 7.49 8.57 -1.24
N GLY A 41 8.16 7.81 -0.37
CA GLY A 41 8.58 8.28 0.96
C GLY A 41 7.55 8.08 2.07
N THR A 42 6.35 7.55 1.77
CA THR A 42 5.44 7.04 2.79
C THR A 42 6.11 5.95 3.59
N VAL A 43 5.92 6.00 4.91
CA VAL A 43 6.43 5.02 5.86
C VAL A 43 5.28 4.57 6.75
N VAL A 44 5.17 3.26 6.92
CA VAL A 44 4.15 2.64 7.75
C VAL A 44 4.74 1.56 8.65
N TYR A 45 4.06 1.25 9.75
CA TYR A 45 4.27 0.01 10.48
C TYR A 45 3.17 -0.98 10.14
N PHE A 46 3.56 -2.23 9.94
CA PHE A 46 2.64 -3.35 9.77
C PHE A 46 3.30 -4.60 10.34
N LYS A 47 2.59 -5.38 11.17
CA LYS A 47 3.13 -6.61 11.78
C LYS A 47 4.41 -6.37 12.59
N GLY A 48 4.47 -5.23 13.26
CA GLY A 48 5.64 -4.81 14.05
C GLY A 48 6.88 -4.47 13.22
N ARG A 49 6.79 -4.42 11.89
CA ARG A 49 7.88 -4.08 10.98
C ARG A 49 7.63 -2.75 10.31
N LYS A 50 8.71 -1.99 10.10
CA LYS A 50 8.66 -0.73 9.37
C LYS A 50 8.79 -1.00 7.87
N HIS A 51 7.88 -0.43 7.09
CA HIS A 51 7.88 -0.50 5.63
C HIS A 51 7.96 0.89 5.03
N PHE A 52 8.76 1.05 3.97
CA PHE A 52 8.83 2.28 3.19
C PHE A 52 8.37 2.02 1.76
N PHE A 53 7.58 2.95 1.22
CA PHE A 53 7.12 2.86 -0.15
C PHE A 53 8.12 3.53 -1.11
N CYS A 54 8.56 2.78 -2.11
CA CYS A 54 9.42 3.20 -3.19
C CYS A 54 8.68 2.99 -4.53
N ALA A 55 8.66 3.99 -5.41
CA ALA A 55 8.13 3.84 -6.76
C ALA A 55 9.20 4.17 -7.79
N GLU A 56 9.31 3.34 -8.84
CA GLU A 56 10.04 3.70 -10.05
C GLU A 56 9.12 4.57 -10.94
N PHE A 57 9.67 5.62 -11.56
CA PHE A 57 8.88 6.61 -12.30
C PHE A 57 8.28 6.02 -13.59
N SER A 58 7.01 5.62 -13.56
CA SER A 58 5.96 5.85 -14.58
C SER A 58 4.78 4.90 -14.32
N LEU A 59 3.57 5.31 -14.68
CA LEU A 59 2.32 4.56 -14.49
C LEU A 59 2.43 3.05 -14.82
N PRO A 60 1.76 2.16 -14.06
CA PRO A 60 0.85 2.41 -12.93
C PRO A 60 1.55 2.42 -11.54
N LEU A 61 0.92 3.03 -10.51
CA LEU A 61 1.43 3.07 -9.11
C LEU A 61 1.71 1.69 -8.50
N LEU A 62 1.18 0.63 -9.12
CA LEU A 62 1.45 -0.77 -8.76
C LEU A 62 2.87 -1.25 -9.10
N GLU A 63 3.62 -0.51 -9.91
CA GLU A 63 5.05 -0.77 -10.17
C GLU A 63 5.96 -0.34 -9.02
N GLY A 64 5.38 0.18 -7.94
CA GLY A 64 6.08 0.41 -6.69
C GLY A 64 6.38 -0.87 -5.91
N SER A 65 7.15 -0.66 -4.85
CA SER A 65 7.50 -1.69 -3.88
C SER A 65 7.44 -1.14 -2.46
N TRP A 66 7.04 -2.02 -1.56
CA TRP A 66 7.20 -1.83 -0.13
C TRP A 66 8.44 -2.60 0.30
N VAL A 67 9.37 -1.86 0.91
CA VAL A 67 10.62 -2.44 1.40
C VAL A 67 10.61 -2.36 2.92
N ASP A 68 10.88 -3.49 3.56
CA ASP A 68 11.00 -3.53 5.02
C ASP A 68 12.42 -3.17 5.50
N GLU A 69 12.57 -3.00 6.81
CA GLU A 69 13.87 -2.67 7.43
C GLU A 69 14.94 -3.77 7.29
N GLU A 70 14.55 -5.01 6.95
CA GLU A 70 15.47 -6.12 6.65
C GLU A 70 15.92 -6.08 5.17
N GLY A 71 15.39 -5.16 4.37
CA GLY A 71 15.65 -5.03 2.94
C GLY A 71 14.81 -5.95 2.06
N SER A 72 13.80 -6.62 2.63
CA SER A 72 12.87 -7.44 1.85
C SER A 72 11.94 -6.55 1.05
N CYS A 73 11.88 -6.79 -0.26
CA CYS A 73 11.08 -6.03 -1.20
C CYS A 73 9.82 -6.82 -1.58
N ARG A 74 8.65 -6.18 -1.49
CA ARG A 74 7.37 -6.72 -1.96
C ARG A 74 6.78 -5.79 -2.99
N ALA A 75 6.24 -6.34 -4.08
CA ALA A 75 5.48 -5.52 -5.02
C ALA A 75 4.25 -4.89 -4.34
N THR A 76 3.81 -3.73 -4.81
CA THR A 76 2.65 -3.01 -4.25
C THR A 76 1.41 -3.91 -4.07
N ALA A 77 1.10 -4.74 -5.07
CA ALA A 77 -0.04 -5.66 -5.00
C ALA A 77 0.16 -6.78 -3.98
N GLU A 78 1.38 -7.32 -3.85
CA GLU A 78 1.69 -8.36 -2.86
C GLU A 78 1.59 -7.83 -1.43
N PHE A 79 2.02 -6.59 -1.20
CA PHE A 79 1.86 -5.96 0.10
C PHE A 79 0.38 -5.71 0.44
N LEU A 80 -0.45 -5.33 -0.54
CA LEU A 80 -1.90 -5.23 -0.33
C LEU A 80 -2.50 -6.59 0.05
N PHE A 81 -2.17 -7.65 -0.68
CA PHE A 81 -2.63 -8.99 -0.31
C PHE A 81 -2.18 -9.38 1.09
N TYR A 82 -0.94 -9.03 1.47
CA TYR A 82 -0.46 -9.28 2.81
C TYR A 82 -1.29 -8.55 3.86
N VAL A 83 -1.62 -7.27 3.63
CA VAL A 83 -2.49 -6.49 4.52
C VAL A 83 -3.89 -7.07 4.63
N LEU A 84 -4.53 -7.39 3.51
CA LEU A 84 -5.93 -7.85 3.50
C LEU A 84 -6.14 -9.24 4.08
N ASN A 85 -5.10 -10.09 4.07
CA ASN A 85 -5.16 -11.44 4.63
C ASN A 85 -4.84 -11.49 6.13
N GLU A 86 -4.46 -10.37 6.72
CA GLU A 86 -4.07 -10.27 8.11
C GLU A 86 -5.09 -9.42 8.87
N ASP A 87 -5.46 -9.82 10.08
CA ASP A 87 -6.41 -9.09 10.92
C ASP A 87 -5.68 -7.98 11.72
N GLU A 88 -4.99 -7.09 11.01
CA GLU A 88 -4.18 -6.02 11.60
C GLU A 88 -4.27 -4.73 10.77
N ALA A 89 -4.29 -3.57 11.45
CA ALA A 89 -4.29 -2.27 10.79
C ALA A 89 -2.85 -1.83 10.45
N ILE A 90 -2.70 -1.16 9.30
CA ILE A 90 -1.48 -0.42 8.97
C ILE A 90 -1.39 0.79 9.89
N THR A 91 -0.27 0.98 10.57
CA THR A 91 -0.04 2.18 11.39
C THR A 91 0.73 3.23 10.59
N LEU A 92 0.17 4.43 10.44
CA LEU A 92 0.84 5.53 9.75
C LEU A 92 2.02 6.07 10.56
N VAL A 93 3.17 6.24 9.90
CA VAL A 93 4.35 6.90 10.48
C VAL A 93 4.60 8.23 9.80
N ASN A 94 4.58 8.24 8.46
CA ASN A 94 4.79 9.43 7.64
C ASN A 94 4.15 9.23 6.26
N ILE A 95 3.63 10.30 5.65
CA ILE A 95 2.97 10.28 4.33
C ILE A 95 3.28 11.54 3.52
#